data_AF-A0A1B6GCS9-F1
#
_entry.id   AF-A0A1B6GCS9-F1
#
_cell.length_a   1.000
_cell.length_b   1.000
_cell.length_c   1.000
_cell.angle_alpha   90.00
_cell.angle_beta   90.00
_cell.angle_gamma   90.00
#
_symmetry.space_group_name_H-M   'P 1'
#
loop_
_entity.id
_entity.type
_entity.pdbx_description
1 polymer ?
#
loop_
_entity_poly.entity_id
_entity_poly.type
_entity_poly.pdbx_seq_one_letter_code
_entity_poly.pdbx_strand_id
1 'polypeptide(L)'
;DMSKTKSKPWRKNLYENEGYPDNYTDKSFLDEMKKNINMHQVTVREAILGAGLVTQEFCLVVLFVVAFLYLHNGWLPLELILAQTGLVSLFCYAICIYNQSGRLRH
;
A
#
# COMPACT_ATOMS: atom_id res chain seq x y z
N ASP A 1 25.16 -43.57 -39.42
CA ASP A 1 23.74 -43.35 -39.70
C ASP A 1 23.12 -42.62 -38.50
N MET A 2 22.89 -41.32 -38.61
CA MET A 2 22.42 -40.45 -37.52
C MET A 2 20.91 -40.39 -37.56
N SER A 3 20.25 -41.19 -36.70
CA SER A 3 18.80 -41.16 -36.54
C SER A 3 18.35 -39.77 -36.08
N LYS A 4 17.77 -38.99 -37.00
CA LYS A 4 17.08 -37.74 -36.67
C LYS A 4 15.84 -38.08 -35.86
N THR A 5 15.85 -37.81 -34.56
CA THR A 5 14.65 -37.85 -33.73
C THR A 5 13.71 -36.72 -34.19
N LYS A 6 12.71 -37.07 -35.01
CA LYS A 6 11.64 -36.14 -35.38
C LYS A 6 10.96 -35.66 -34.11
N SER A 7 10.97 -34.35 -33.83
CA SER A 7 10.19 -33.81 -32.72
C SER A 7 8.70 -34.05 -33.00
N LYS A 8 7.94 -34.40 -31.96
CA LYS A 8 6.49 -34.56 -32.10
C LYS A 8 5.87 -33.20 -32.46
N PRO A 9 4.95 -33.14 -33.43
CA PRO A 9 4.22 -31.92 -33.72
C PRO A 9 3.37 -31.51 -32.51
N TRP A 10 3.20 -30.20 -32.31
CA TRP A 10 2.34 -29.67 -31.28
C TRP A 10 0.89 -30.17 -31.47
N ARG A 11 0.22 -30.51 -30.36
CA ARG A 11 -1.20 -30.91 -30.34
C ARG A 11 -1.92 -30.28 -29.16
N LYS A 12 -3.20 -29.99 -29.34
CA LYS A 12 -4.07 -29.42 -28.30
C LYS A 12 -4.59 -30.53 -27.38
N ASN A 13 -3.88 -30.78 -26.29
CA ASN A 13 -4.11 -31.86 -25.33
C ASN A 13 -5.17 -31.55 -24.24
N LEU A 14 -5.78 -30.36 -24.23
CA LEU A 14 -6.58 -29.91 -23.06
C LEU A 14 -7.82 -30.78 -22.77
N TYR A 15 -8.37 -31.47 -23.76
CA TYR A 15 -9.59 -32.30 -23.62
C TYR A 15 -9.34 -33.75 -24.05
N GLU A 16 -8.08 -34.15 -24.19
CA GLU A 16 -7.73 -35.50 -24.61
C GLU A 16 -7.74 -36.40 -23.38
N ASN A 17 -8.56 -37.45 -23.42
CA ASN A 17 -8.76 -38.31 -22.26
C ASN A 17 -7.61 -39.33 -22.18
N GLU A 18 -6.58 -39.01 -21.40
CA GLU A 18 -5.42 -39.87 -21.16
C GLU A 18 -5.66 -40.91 -20.04
N GLY A 19 -6.91 -41.16 -19.67
CA GLY A 19 -7.29 -42.19 -18.69
C GLY A 19 -7.24 -41.73 -17.22
N TYR A 20 -7.03 -40.44 -16.99
CA TYR A 20 -7.09 -39.82 -15.66
C TYR A 20 -8.40 -39.05 -15.50
N PRO A 21 -9.02 -39.05 -14.30
CA PRO A 21 -10.17 -38.20 -14.04
C PRO A 21 -9.79 -36.72 -14.16
N ASP A 22 -10.73 -35.88 -14.56
CA ASP A 22 -10.52 -34.44 -14.84
C ASP A 22 -9.93 -33.66 -13.64
N ASN A 23 -10.15 -34.16 -12.42
CA ASN A 23 -9.64 -33.61 -11.17
C ASN A 23 -8.37 -34.32 -10.66
N TYR A 24 -7.67 -35.08 -11.52
CA TYR A 24 -6.46 -35.77 -11.11
C TYR A 24 -5.31 -34.78 -10.92
N THR A 25 -4.83 -34.70 -9.69
CA THR A 25 -3.55 -34.08 -9.35
C THR A 25 -2.63 -35.16 -8.79
N ASP A 26 -1.35 -35.11 -9.13
CA ASP A 26 -0.37 -36.02 -8.55
C ASP A 26 -0.15 -35.74 -7.05
N LYS A 27 0.44 -36.70 -6.33
CA LYS A 27 0.66 -36.57 -4.88
C LYS A 27 1.64 -35.45 -4.51
N SER A 28 2.54 -35.10 -5.43
CA SER A 28 3.52 -34.01 -5.26
C SER A 28 3.01 -32.65 -5.73
N PHE A 29 1.81 -32.56 -6.31
CA PHE A 29 1.22 -31.30 -6.81
C PHE A 29 1.23 -30.19 -5.76
N LEU A 30 0.96 -30.55 -4.50
CA LEU A 30 0.92 -29.61 -3.38
C LEU A 30 2.29 -29.39 -2.73
N ASP A 31 3.27 -30.26 -2.99
CA ASP A 31 4.61 -30.16 -2.39
C ASP A 31 5.35 -28.91 -2.91
N GLU A 32 5.04 -28.49 -4.14
CA GLU A 32 5.61 -27.27 -4.75
C GLU A 32 4.79 -26.00 -4.43
N MET A 33 3.64 -26.13 -3.75
CA MET A 33 2.76 -25.00 -3.48
C MET A 33 3.33 -24.09 -2.37
N LYS A 34 4.03 -23.03 -2.77
CA LYS A 34 4.48 -21.97 -1.86
C LYS A 34 3.37 -20.94 -1.62
N LYS A 35 2.75 -20.94 -0.44
CA LYS A 35 1.83 -19.88 -0.01
C LYS A 35 2.62 -18.72 0.60
N ASN A 36 2.20 -17.48 0.33
CA ASN A 36 2.66 -16.31 1.07
C ASN A 36 4.19 -16.07 1.06
N ILE A 37 4.85 -16.41 -0.05
CA ILE A 37 6.31 -16.30 -0.23
C ILE A 37 6.86 -14.88 0.00
N ASN A 38 6.01 -13.85 -0.14
CA ASN A 38 6.35 -12.44 0.07
C ASN A 38 5.53 -11.79 1.21
N MET A 39 5.13 -12.55 2.22
CA MET A 39 4.37 -11.99 3.34
C MET A 39 5.26 -11.08 4.18
N HIS A 40 5.17 -9.78 3.94
CA HIS A 40 5.73 -8.77 4.82
C HIS A 40 4.86 -8.66 6.08
N GLN A 41 5.38 -9.10 7.22
CA GLN A 41 4.72 -8.90 8.49
C GLN A 41 4.84 -7.41 8.87
N VAL A 42 3.75 -6.68 8.68
CA VAL A 42 3.66 -5.28 9.11
C VAL A 42 3.66 -5.26 10.63
N THR A 43 4.65 -4.60 11.21
CA THR A 43 4.69 -4.41 12.67
C THR A 43 3.57 -3.46 13.10
N VAL A 44 3.11 -3.56 14.35
CA VAL A 44 2.09 -2.67 14.90
C VAL A 44 2.47 -1.18 14.72
N ARG A 45 3.77 -0.87 14.84
CA ARG A 45 4.29 0.49 14.63
C ARG A 45 4.14 0.95 13.18
N GLU A 46 4.52 0.12 12.22
CA GLU A 46 4.35 0.44 10.79
C GLU A 46 2.87 0.56 10.42
N ALA A 47 2.02 -0.28 10.99
CA ALA A 47 0.58 -0.20 10.80
C ALA A 47 0.02 1.12 11.33
N ILE A 48 0.40 1.53 12.54
CA ILE A 48 -0.03 2.81 13.13
C ILE A 48 0.50 4.00 12.31
N LEU A 49 1.76 3.97 11.89
CA LEU A 49 2.33 5.05 11.06
C LEU A 49 1.62 5.15 9.70
N GLY A 50 1.37 4.01 9.04
CA GLY A 50 0.63 3.96 7.79
C GLY A 50 -0.81 4.45 7.91
N ALA A 51 -1.53 4.00 8.93
CA ALA A 51 -2.89 4.46 9.22
C ALA A 51 -2.92 5.95 9.62
N GLY A 52 -1.89 6.43 10.32
CA GLY A 52 -1.72 7.81 10.72
C GLY A 52 -1.67 8.77 9.53
N LEU A 53 -1.00 8.38 8.44
CA LEU A 53 -0.95 9.19 7.20
C LEU A 53 -2.33 9.43 6.61
N VAL A 54 -3.14 8.36 6.47
CA VAL A 54 -4.51 8.47 5.93
C VAL A 54 -5.40 9.28 6.86
N THR A 55 -5.26 9.08 8.16
CA THR A 55 -6.03 9.81 9.18
C THR A 55 -5.68 11.30 9.17
N GLN A 56 -4.41 11.65 8.98
CA GLN A 56 -3.96 13.05 8.87
C GLN A 56 -4.61 13.75 7.67
N GLU A 57 -4.59 13.13 6.49
CA GLU A 57 -5.24 13.69 5.29
C GLU A 57 -6.74 13.91 5.52
N PHE A 58 -7.41 12.94 6.14
CA PHE A 58 -8.82 13.07 6.50
C PHE A 58 -9.06 14.24 7.48
N CYS A 59 -8.23 14.37 8.52
CA CYS A 59 -8.31 15.48 9.46
C CYS A 59 -8.09 16.84 8.78
N LEU A 60 -7.19 16.94 7.79
CA LEU A 60 -6.98 18.17 7.02
C LEU A 60 -8.25 18.57 6.24
N VAL A 61 -8.92 17.60 5.61
CA VAL A 61 -10.20 17.85 4.92
C VAL A 61 -11.26 18.36 5.90
N VAL A 62 -11.39 17.72 7.08
CA VAL A 62 -12.34 18.15 8.11
C VAL A 62 -12.02 19.56 8.61
N LEU A 63 -10.75 19.85 8.91
CA LEU A 63 -10.32 21.19 9.35
C LEU A 63 -10.57 22.25 8.29
N PHE A 64 -10.36 21.94 7.01
CA PHE A 64 -10.68 22.85 5.91
C PHE A 64 -12.18 23.18 5.87
N VAL A 65 -13.05 22.16 5.98
CA VAL A 65 -14.52 22.36 6.01
C VAL A 65 -14.92 23.21 7.22
N VAL A 66 -14.37 22.93 8.40
CA VAL A 66 -14.63 23.72 9.61
C VAL A 66 -14.18 25.17 9.42
N ALA A 67 -12.95 25.40 8.93
CA ALA A 67 -12.46 26.75 8.65
C ALA A 67 -13.35 27.51 7.67
N PHE A 68 -13.83 26.83 6.61
CA PHE A 68 -14.77 27.39 5.65
C PHE A 68 -16.10 27.79 6.32
N LEU A 69 -16.68 26.94 7.18
CA LEU A 69 -17.94 27.25 7.87
C LEU A 69 -17.80 28.45 8.81
N TYR A 70 -16.69 28.54 9.54
CA TYR A 70 -16.41 29.67 10.42
C TYR A 70 -16.26 30.98 9.65
N LEU A 71 -15.61 30.92 8.49
CA LEU A 71 -15.47 32.08 7.60
C LEU A 71 -16.81 32.47 6.96
N HIS A 72 -17.58 31.48 6.49
CA HIS A 72 -18.89 31.69 5.86
C HIS A 72 -19.89 32.32 6.82
N ASN A 73 -19.90 31.89 8.09
CA ASN A 73 -20.78 32.43 9.12
C ASN A 73 -20.26 33.75 9.73
N GLY A 74 -19.06 34.21 9.34
CA GLY A 74 -18.44 35.43 9.86
C GLY A 74 -18.04 35.37 11.33
N TRP A 75 -17.89 34.16 11.90
CA TRP A 75 -17.55 33.98 13.31
C TRP A 75 -16.09 34.33 13.62
N LEU A 76 -15.21 34.11 12.64
CA LEU A 76 -13.79 34.46 12.76
C LEU A 76 -13.33 35.25 11.52
N PRO A 77 -12.49 36.27 11.71
CA PRO A 77 -11.91 37.00 10.59
C PRO A 77 -10.88 36.13 9.86
N LEU A 78 -10.78 36.32 8.55
CA LEU A 78 -9.85 35.58 7.68
C LEU A 78 -8.40 35.69 8.15
N GLU A 79 -7.98 36.87 8.60
CA GLU A 79 -6.60 37.11 9.07
C GLU A 79 -6.22 36.21 10.24
N LEU A 80 -7.15 36.00 11.18
CA LEU A 80 -6.89 35.16 12.34
C LEU A 80 -6.77 33.69 11.96
N ILE A 81 -7.65 33.20 11.06
CA ILE A 81 -7.59 31.82 10.57
C ILE A 81 -6.26 31.59 9.87
N LEU A 82 -5.86 32.48 8.95
CA LEU A 82 -4.61 32.38 8.20
C LEU A 82 -3.38 32.43 9.11
N ALA A 83 -3.36 33.36 10.07
CA ALA A 83 -2.26 33.48 11.03
C ALA A 83 -2.11 32.19 11.86
N GLN A 84 -3.21 31.66 12.39
CA GLN A 84 -3.19 30.43 13.19
C GLN A 84 -2.74 29.22 12.36
N THR A 85 -3.30 29.01 11.16
CA THR A 85 -2.91 27.90 10.30
C THR A 85 -1.45 28.02 9.84
N GLY A 86 -0.98 29.25 9.58
CA GLY A 86 0.41 29.51 9.22
C GLY A 86 1.38 29.21 10.37
N LEU A 87 1.06 29.66 11.59
CA LEU A 87 1.86 29.39 12.78
C LEU A 87 1.94 27.89 13.09
N VAL A 88 0.81 27.18 13.03
CA VAL A 88 0.77 25.73 13.24
C VAL A 88 1.62 25.02 12.18
N SER A 89 1.50 25.42 10.91
CA SER A 89 2.27 24.82 9.81
C SER A 89 3.78 25.03 9.97
N LEU A 90 4.19 26.25 10.35
CA LEU A 90 5.60 26.57 10.62
C LEU A 90 6.15 25.78 11.81
N PHE A 91 5.36 25.66 12.88
CA PHE A 91 5.73 24.89 14.06
C PHE A 91 5.90 23.40 13.73
N CYS A 92 4.95 22.80 13.01
CA CYS A 92 5.06 21.42 12.51
C CYS A 92 6.30 21.23 11.63
N TYR A 93 6.56 22.17 10.70
CA TYR A 93 7.74 22.12 9.84
C TYR A 93 9.05 22.18 10.64
N ALA A 94 9.14 23.04 11.65
CA ALA A 94 10.30 23.14 12.53
C ALA A 94 10.55 21.84 13.30
N ILE A 95 9.49 21.21 13.82
CA ILE A 95 9.56 19.89 14.48
C ILE A 95 10.04 18.83 13.47
N CYS A 96 9.51 18.82 12.25
CA CYS A 96 9.93 17.89 11.21
C CYS A 96 11.42 18.02 10.89
N ILE A 97 11.92 19.25 10.70
CA ILE A 97 13.35 19.50 10.48
C ILE A 97 14.17 19.01 11.65
N TYR A 98 13.78 19.34 12.88
CA TYR A 98 14.52 18.93 14.07
C TYR A 98 14.65 17.40 14.17
N ASN A 99 13.54 16.69 13.96
CA ASN A 99 13.52 15.22 13.95
C ASN A 99 14.36 14.64 12.80
N GLN A 100 14.31 15.24 11.61
CA GLN A 100 15.11 14.81 10.46
C GLN A 100 16.61 15.03 10.70
N SER A 101 17.00 16.16 11.30
CA SER A 101 18.37 16.45 11.71
C SER A 101 18.88 15.52 12.82
N GLY A 102 17.99 14.98 13.66
CA GLY A 102 18.33 13.93 14.61
C GLY A 102 18.58 12.57 13.93
N ARG A 103 17.77 12.24 12.93
CA ARG A 103 17.87 10.98 12.17
C ARG A 103 19.09 10.91 11.25
N LEU A 104 19.62 12.03 10.77
CA LEU A 104 20.85 12.09 9.96
C LEU A 104 22.15 12.04 10.80
N ARG A 105 22.05 12.20 12.12
CA ARG A 105 23.20 12.15 13.05
C ARG A 105 23.45 10.76 13.65
N HIS A 106 22.57 9.80 13.37
CA HIS A 106 22.70 8.39 13.71
C HIS A 106 22.83 7.56 12.43
#